data_AF-Q13FA0-F1
#
_entry.id   AF-Q13FA0-F1
#
_cell.length_a   1.000
_cell.length_b   1.000
_cell.length_c   1.000
_cell.angle_alpha   90.00
_cell.angle_beta   90.00
_cell.angle_gamma   90.00
#
_symmetry.space_group_name_H-M   'P 1'
#
loop_
_entity.id
_entity.type
_entity.pdbx_description
1 polymer ?
#
loop_
_entity_poly.entity_id
_entity_poly.type
_entity_poly.pdbx_seq_one_letter_code
_entity_poly.pdbx_strand_id
1 'polypeptide(L)'
;MEIKSNGTRIHVVQRGSGELALVFLHYYGGSSRTWDEVASELSDRYRIVATDHRGWGASEAPADGYRIADLAADAEGVIEALGLRRYVLVGHSMGGKVAQLIASRRPGGLEGLVLVAPSPPSPTPLSDEQRATLTGAYQSRESVEFVIDHVLTAKSLTAAHREQVIEDSLRGAPQAKAAWPNVAMREDITAAVALIDAPTIIISGELDQVDRVATLQAELLPHIPHAAMHVLPGTGHLSPLEAPAEVARLIARFVAAIEGSSVVCSLPEQVPVAFDAALNAGDLDVLLSMFSNQATMRMTNGEVIQENLAGLRIGLAQLLALRPHIRNEVRRVLTSGDIALVLLDWTLNGTLPDGREHEERGTATQVMERGRDGGWKLRISNPSGLN
;
A
#
# COMPACT_ATOMS: atom_id res chain seq x y z
N MET A 1 -2.15 7.18 -23.38
CA MET A 1 -0.83 7.00 -24.02
C MET A 1 -0.47 5.53 -23.98
N GLU A 2 0.52 5.10 -24.76
CA GLU A 2 0.93 3.70 -24.83
C GLU A 2 2.36 3.54 -24.33
N ILE A 3 2.62 2.55 -23.48
CA ILE A 3 3.94 2.22 -22.96
C ILE A 3 4.28 0.77 -23.31
N LYS A 4 5.47 0.51 -23.82
CA LYS A 4 5.96 -0.86 -23.98
C LYS A 4 6.48 -1.35 -22.64
N SER A 5 5.90 -2.43 -22.13
CA SER A 5 6.26 -3.05 -20.86
C SER A 5 6.14 -4.57 -21.00
N ASN A 6 7.10 -5.33 -20.46
CA ASN A 6 7.09 -6.80 -20.46
C ASN A 6 6.68 -7.44 -21.81
N GLY A 7 7.24 -6.93 -22.92
CA GLY A 7 6.98 -7.44 -24.27
C GLY A 7 5.61 -7.10 -24.87
N THR A 8 4.77 -6.32 -24.19
CA THR A 8 3.44 -5.90 -24.65
C THR A 8 3.26 -4.39 -24.59
N ARG A 9 2.25 -3.86 -25.29
CA ARG A 9 1.87 -2.45 -25.21
C ARG A 9 0.74 -2.25 -24.19
N ILE A 10 1.01 -1.43 -23.18
CA ILE A 10 0.09 -1.10 -22.10
C ILE A 10 -0.47 0.31 -22.29
N HIS A 11 -1.79 0.42 -22.32
CA HIS A 11 -2.49 1.70 -22.31
C HIS A 11 -2.45 2.32 -20.92
N VAL A 12 -2.16 3.62 -20.89
CA VAL A 12 -2.03 4.40 -19.66
C VAL A 12 -2.74 5.75 -19.82
N VAL A 13 -3.60 6.07 -18.87
CA VAL A 13 -4.23 7.38 -18.70
C VAL A 13 -3.51 8.12 -17.58
N GLN A 14 -3.11 9.38 -17.85
CA GLN A 14 -2.52 10.26 -16.83
C GLN A 14 -3.40 11.49 -16.61
N ARG A 15 -3.52 11.89 -15.35
CA ARG A 15 -4.18 13.14 -14.92
C ARG A 15 -3.39 13.76 -13.76
N GLY A 16 -3.44 15.07 -13.62
CA GLY A 16 -2.70 15.77 -12.55
C GLY A 16 -1.17 15.74 -12.75
N SER A 17 -0.47 16.50 -11.92
CA SER A 17 0.99 16.67 -12.00
C SER A 17 1.67 16.71 -10.62
N GLY A 18 1.04 16.13 -9.61
CA GLY A 18 1.63 16.04 -8.26
C GLY A 18 2.91 15.20 -8.24
N GLU A 19 3.79 15.44 -7.26
CA GLU A 19 5.03 14.67 -7.13
C GLU A 19 4.79 13.20 -6.77
N LEU A 20 3.83 12.96 -5.87
CA LEU A 20 3.38 11.61 -5.53
C LEU A 20 2.40 11.10 -6.58
N ALA A 21 2.67 9.91 -7.11
CA ALA A 21 1.80 9.26 -8.07
C ALA A 21 0.84 8.24 -7.40
N LEU A 22 -0.41 8.19 -7.87
CA LEU A 22 -1.37 7.14 -7.54
C LEU A 22 -1.52 6.25 -8.78
N VAL A 23 -1.08 5.00 -8.67
CA VAL A 23 -1.07 4.04 -9.78
C VAL A 23 -2.25 3.09 -9.63
N PHE A 24 -3.21 3.16 -10.53
CA PHE A 24 -4.49 2.45 -10.46
C PHE A 24 -4.53 1.22 -11.38
N LEU A 25 -4.85 0.07 -10.79
CA LEU A 25 -4.98 -1.24 -11.45
C LEU A 25 -6.44 -1.72 -11.36
N HIS A 26 -7.09 -1.91 -12.51
CA HIS A 26 -8.53 -2.19 -12.58
C HIS A 26 -8.91 -3.66 -12.30
N TYR A 27 -10.20 -3.90 -12.08
CA TYR A 27 -10.76 -5.24 -11.85
C TYR A 27 -10.95 -6.06 -13.14
N TYR A 28 -11.23 -7.35 -12.99
CA TYR A 28 -11.59 -8.25 -14.09
C TYR A 28 -12.88 -7.78 -14.78
N GLY A 29 -12.84 -7.42 -16.06
CA GLY A 29 -13.99 -6.81 -16.76
C GLY A 29 -13.93 -5.30 -16.88
N GLY A 30 -13.00 -4.65 -16.18
CA GLY A 30 -12.82 -3.19 -16.18
C GLY A 30 -11.80 -2.68 -17.20
N SER A 31 -11.53 -1.38 -17.06
CA SER A 31 -10.45 -0.66 -17.75
C SER A 31 -9.96 0.47 -16.83
N SER A 32 -9.00 1.28 -17.27
CA SER A 32 -8.56 2.50 -16.62
C SER A 32 -9.73 3.45 -16.33
N ARG A 33 -10.80 3.41 -17.14
CA ARG A 33 -12.00 4.25 -16.98
C ARG A 33 -12.77 3.96 -15.69
N THR A 34 -12.60 2.78 -15.08
CA THR A 34 -13.19 2.45 -13.76
C THR A 34 -12.82 3.49 -12.70
N TRP A 35 -11.66 4.14 -12.86
CA TRP A 35 -11.13 5.09 -11.90
C TRP A 35 -11.47 6.54 -12.24
N ASP A 36 -12.20 6.84 -13.32
CA ASP A 36 -12.33 8.21 -13.82
C ASP A 36 -12.91 9.20 -12.79
N GLU A 37 -13.96 8.80 -12.05
CA GLU A 37 -14.54 9.64 -11.00
C GLU A 37 -13.65 9.75 -9.77
N VAL A 38 -13.07 8.63 -9.30
CA VAL A 38 -12.11 8.62 -8.19
C VAL A 38 -10.88 9.47 -8.51
N ALA A 39 -10.36 9.38 -9.73
CA ALA A 39 -9.22 10.14 -10.21
C ALA A 39 -9.54 11.64 -10.33
N SER A 40 -10.77 11.99 -10.73
CA SER A 40 -11.22 13.39 -10.80
C SER A 40 -11.11 14.08 -9.44
N GLU A 41 -11.50 13.40 -8.36
CA GLU A 41 -11.43 13.91 -6.98
C GLU A 41 -9.99 14.06 -6.44
N LEU A 42 -9.01 13.39 -7.05
CA LEU A 42 -7.64 13.28 -6.55
C LEU A 42 -6.60 14.02 -7.41
N SER A 43 -6.92 14.27 -8.68
CA SER A 43 -5.96 14.76 -9.69
C SER A 43 -5.49 16.20 -9.49
N ASP A 44 -6.16 16.99 -8.65
CA ASP A 44 -5.71 18.33 -8.27
C ASP A 44 -4.46 18.31 -7.38
N ARG A 45 -4.22 17.20 -6.66
CA ARG A 45 -3.11 17.07 -5.71
C ARG A 45 -2.07 16.03 -6.13
N TYR A 46 -2.53 14.96 -6.75
CA TYR A 46 -1.69 13.80 -7.05
C TYR A 46 -1.56 13.58 -8.55
N ARG A 47 -0.46 12.95 -8.96
CA ARG A 47 -0.35 12.43 -10.33
C ARG A 47 -1.08 11.10 -10.43
N ILE A 48 -2.13 11.05 -11.21
CA ILE A 48 -2.91 9.82 -11.45
C ILE A 48 -2.28 9.08 -12.63
N VAL A 49 -2.05 7.78 -12.47
CA VAL A 49 -1.60 6.85 -13.52
C VAL A 49 -2.54 5.65 -13.50
N ALA A 50 -3.53 5.61 -14.38
CA ALA A 50 -4.44 4.47 -14.50
C ALA A 50 -4.04 3.62 -15.72
N THR A 51 -3.90 2.32 -15.54
CA THR A 51 -3.43 1.40 -16.60
C THR A 51 -4.52 0.43 -17.00
N ASP A 52 -4.59 0.07 -18.28
CA ASP A 52 -5.33 -1.11 -18.73
C ASP A 52 -4.43 -2.34 -18.64
N HIS A 53 -4.87 -3.39 -17.96
CA HIS A 53 -4.13 -4.66 -17.96
C HIS A 53 -4.05 -5.22 -19.39
N ARG A 54 -2.99 -5.99 -19.70
CA ARG A 54 -2.87 -6.71 -20.98
C ARG A 54 -4.17 -7.43 -21.33
N GLY A 55 -4.60 -7.32 -22.59
CA GLY A 55 -5.85 -7.90 -23.09
C GLY A 55 -7.14 -7.23 -22.60
N TRP A 56 -7.07 -6.10 -21.89
CA TRP A 56 -8.21 -5.29 -21.48
C TRP A 56 -8.10 -3.87 -22.04
N GLY A 57 -9.25 -3.17 -22.10
CA GLY A 57 -9.31 -1.79 -22.56
C GLY A 57 -8.64 -1.56 -23.92
N ALA A 58 -7.67 -0.65 -23.98
CA ALA A 58 -6.87 -0.35 -25.17
C ALA A 58 -5.48 -1.01 -25.17
N SER A 59 -5.13 -1.77 -24.12
CA SER A 59 -3.88 -2.53 -24.06
C SER A 59 -3.85 -3.67 -25.08
N GLU A 60 -2.64 -4.01 -25.52
CA GLU A 60 -2.41 -5.14 -26.41
C GLU A 60 -2.78 -6.47 -25.75
N ALA A 61 -3.26 -7.41 -26.57
CA ALA A 61 -3.74 -8.72 -26.17
C ALA A 61 -2.81 -9.82 -26.68
N PRO A 62 -1.64 -10.06 -26.03
CA PRO A 62 -0.76 -11.16 -26.40
C PRO A 62 -1.48 -12.52 -26.33
N ALA A 63 -0.93 -13.54 -26.97
CA ALA A 63 -1.53 -14.87 -26.96
C ALA A 63 -1.43 -15.55 -25.58
N ASP A 64 -0.43 -15.19 -24.79
CA ASP A 64 -0.10 -15.78 -23.49
C ASP A 64 0.41 -14.73 -22.49
N GLY A 65 0.87 -15.20 -21.33
CA GLY A 65 1.42 -14.37 -20.26
C GLY A 65 0.34 -13.63 -19.47
N TYR A 66 -0.58 -14.35 -18.83
CA TYR A 66 -1.68 -13.78 -18.05
C TYR A 66 -1.68 -14.25 -16.57
N ARG A 67 -0.52 -14.69 -16.06
CA ARG A 67 -0.35 -15.00 -14.63
C ARG A 67 -0.29 -13.72 -13.82
N ILE A 68 -0.52 -13.80 -12.50
CA ILE A 68 -0.40 -12.62 -11.62
C ILE A 68 0.98 -11.96 -11.77
N ALA A 69 2.03 -12.76 -11.93
CA ALA A 69 3.39 -12.27 -12.18
C ALA A 69 3.56 -11.48 -13.49
N ASP A 70 2.84 -11.85 -14.56
CA ASP A 70 2.91 -11.18 -15.85
C ASP A 70 2.21 -9.81 -15.78
N LEU A 71 1.03 -9.77 -15.16
CA LEU A 71 0.27 -8.54 -14.92
C LEU A 71 1.02 -7.59 -13.97
N ALA A 72 1.73 -8.14 -12.97
CA ALA A 72 2.58 -7.36 -12.08
C ALA A 72 3.76 -6.75 -12.83
N ALA A 73 4.44 -7.53 -13.67
CA ALA A 73 5.57 -7.07 -14.48
C ALA A 73 5.16 -5.96 -15.48
N ASP A 74 3.94 -6.01 -16.02
CA ASP A 74 3.41 -4.91 -16.85
C ASP A 74 3.36 -3.59 -16.09
N ALA A 75 2.71 -3.61 -14.92
CA ALA A 75 2.52 -2.44 -14.08
C ALA A 75 3.87 -1.90 -13.56
N GLU A 76 4.77 -2.78 -13.13
CA GLU A 76 6.14 -2.43 -12.73
C GLU A 76 6.90 -1.76 -13.88
N GLY A 77 6.84 -2.30 -15.11
CA GLY A 77 7.49 -1.67 -16.26
C GLY A 77 6.84 -0.35 -16.67
N VAL A 78 5.54 -0.14 -16.44
CA VAL A 78 4.90 1.18 -16.59
C VAL A 78 5.43 2.16 -15.55
N ILE A 79 5.54 1.74 -14.28
CA ILE A 79 6.10 2.56 -13.18
C ILE A 79 7.54 2.97 -13.51
N GLU A 80 8.37 2.02 -13.98
CA GLU A 80 9.75 2.26 -14.39
C GLU A 80 9.83 3.21 -15.59
N ALA A 81 9.07 2.96 -16.66
CA ALA A 81 9.08 3.76 -17.88
C ALA A 81 8.64 5.22 -17.63
N LEU A 82 7.76 5.45 -16.66
CA LEU A 82 7.33 6.78 -16.24
C LEU A 82 8.25 7.43 -15.21
N GLY A 83 9.27 6.71 -14.73
CA GLY A 83 10.23 7.18 -13.75
C GLY A 83 9.59 7.57 -12.42
N LEU A 84 8.55 6.85 -11.98
CA LEU A 84 7.83 7.17 -10.75
C LEU A 84 8.72 6.87 -9.54
N ARG A 85 9.12 7.91 -8.80
CA ARG A 85 10.03 7.78 -7.64
C ARG A 85 9.31 7.70 -6.30
N ARG A 86 8.08 8.20 -6.24
CA ARG A 86 7.17 8.16 -5.09
C ARG A 86 5.80 7.80 -5.61
N TYR A 87 5.24 6.69 -5.16
CA TYR A 87 3.90 6.28 -5.58
C TYR A 87 3.17 5.42 -4.55
N VAL A 88 1.84 5.45 -4.63
CA VAL A 88 0.94 4.52 -3.96
C VAL A 88 0.29 3.64 -5.02
N LEU A 89 0.31 2.32 -4.80
CA LEU A 89 -0.42 1.37 -5.63
C LEU A 89 -1.87 1.29 -5.15
N VAL A 90 -2.81 1.41 -6.08
CA VAL A 90 -4.24 1.27 -5.84
C VAL A 90 -4.77 0.16 -6.74
N GLY A 91 -5.14 -0.99 -6.17
CA GLY A 91 -5.59 -2.15 -6.94
C GLY A 91 -7.03 -2.55 -6.61
N HIS A 92 -7.86 -2.76 -7.62
CA HIS A 92 -9.24 -3.25 -7.46
C HIS A 92 -9.39 -4.71 -7.88
N SER A 93 -9.91 -5.57 -7.00
CA SER A 93 -10.15 -7.01 -7.23
C SER A 93 -8.97 -7.73 -7.88
N MET A 94 -9.03 -8.07 -9.17
CA MET A 94 -7.90 -8.58 -9.96
C MET A 94 -6.65 -7.69 -9.83
N GLY A 95 -6.79 -6.39 -10.09
CA GLY A 95 -5.73 -5.40 -9.90
C GLY A 95 -5.25 -5.33 -8.44
N GLY A 96 -6.13 -5.66 -7.47
CA GLY A 96 -5.78 -5.80 -6.07
C GLY A 96 -4.84 -6.98 -5.79
N LYS A 97 -5.07 -8.14 -6.40
CA LYS A 97 -4.17 -9.31 -6.30
C LYS A 97 -2.83 -9.07 -6.99
N VAL A 98 -2.85 -8.34 -8.11
CA VAL A 98 -1.64 -7.86 -8.78
C VAL A 98 -0.86 -6.89 -7.89
N ALA A 99 -1.52 -5.89 -7.30
CA ALA A 99 -0.90 -4.91 -6.41
C ALA A 99 -0.29 -5.56 -5.16
N GLN A 100 -0.94 -6.58 -4.59
CA GLN A 100 -0.40 -7.39 -3.51
C GLN A 100 0.94 -8.04 -3.90
N LEU A 101 1.02 -8.67 -5.08
CA LEU A 101 2.27 -9.28 -5.54
C LEU A 101 3.37 -8.23 -5.78
N ILE A 102 3.04 -7.09 -6.40
CA ILE A 102 4.03 -6.01 -6.59
C ILE A 102 4.54 -5.52 -5.24
N ALA A 103 3.65 -5.20 -4.29
CA ALA A 103 4.05 -4.70 -2.98
C ALA A 103 4.91 -5.71 -2.20
N SER A 104 4.66 -7.02 -2.34
CA SER A 104 5.48 -8.06 -1.70
C SER A 104 6.94 -8.07 -2.13
N ARG A 105 7.24 -7.54 -3.33
CA ARG A 105 8.60 -7.44 -3.88
C ARG A 105 9.36 -6.22 -3.34
N ARG A 106 8.69 -5.36 -2.56
CA ARG A 106 9.24 -4.14 -1.96
C ARG A 106 9.92 -3.23 -2.98
N PRO A 107 9.24 -2.90 -4.09
CA PRO A 107 9.82 -2.08 -5.14
C PRO A 107 10.16 -0.69 -4.62
N GLY A 108 11.15 -0.07 -5.25
CA GLY A 108 11.52 1.29 -4.89
C GLY A 108 10.42 2.30 -5.15
N GLY A 109 10.30 3.27 -4.25
CA GLY A 109 9.36 4.37 -4.39
C GLY A 109 7.92 4.05 -3.98
N LEU A 110 7.61 2.80 -3.63
CA LEU A 110 6.30 2.45 -3.10
C LEU A 110 6.14 2.99 -1.67
N GLU A 111 5.24 3.95 -1.47
CA GLU A 111 4.97 4.59 -0.18
C GLU A 111 3.74 4.02 0.53
N GLY A 112 2.86 3.33 -0.21
CA GLY A 112 1.67 2.73 0.36
C GLY A 112 0.90 1.86 -0.63
N LEU A 113 0.01 1.04 -0.08
CA LEU A 113 -0.84 0.12 -0.81
C LEU A 113 -2.31 0.34 -0.42
N VAL A 114 -3.15 0.59 -1.42
CA VAL A 114 -4.61 0.63 -1.26
C VAL A 114 -5.21 -0.54 -2.01
N LEU A 115 -5.87 -1.43 -1.27
CA LEU A 115 -6.55 -2.59 -1.83
C LEU A 115 -8.06 -2.33 -1.81
N VAL A 116 -8.66 -2.13 -2.98
CA VAL A 116 -10.11 -1.91 -3.13
C VAL A 116 -10.77 -3.23 -3.52
N ALA A 117 -11.66 -3.76 -2.68
CA ALA A 117 -12.30 -5.07 -2.85
C ALA A 117 -11.37 -6.12 -3.49
N PRO A 118 -10.16 -6.36 -2.92
CA PRO A 118 -9.12 -7.13 -3.58
C PRO A 118 -9.49 -8.60 -3.69
N SER A 119 -9.12 -9.26 -4.78
CA SER A 119 -9.15 -10.71 -4.81
C SER A 119 -8.12 -11.26 -3.79
N PRO A 120 -8.47 -12.28 -2.99
CA PRO A 120 -7.62 -12.76 -1.92
C PRO A 120 -6.31 -13.39 -2.46
N PRO A 121 -5.24 -13.42 -1.64
CA PRO A 121 -3.97 -14.01 -2.03
C PRO A 121 -4.05 -15.53 -2.18
N SER A 122 -4.94 -16.18 -1.44
CA SER A 122 -5.20 -17.62 -1.55
C SER A 122 -5.96 -17.96 -2.84
N PRO A 123 -5.86 -19.21 -3.32
CA PRO A 123 -6.65 -19.67 -4.46
C PRO A 123 -8.14 -19.69 -4.13
N THR A 124 -8.98 -19.19 -5.04
CA THR A 124 -10.44 -19.32 -4.87
C THR A 124 -10.90 -20.73 -5.29
N PRO A 125 -11.54 -21.51 -4.40
CA PRO A 125 -12.02 -22.85 -4.71
C PRO A 125 -13.29 -22.76 -5.57
N LEU A 126 -13.12 -22.85 -6.88
CA LEU A 126 -14.20 -22.88 -7.87
C LEU A 126 -14.18 -24.19 -8.65
N SER A 127 -15.36 -24.78 -8.87
CA SER A 127 -15.56 -25.89 -9.79
C SER A 127 -15.31 -25.47 -11.24
N ASP A 128 -15.07 -26.44 -12.13
CA ASP A 128 -14.86 -26.15 -13.56
C ASP A 128 -16.08 -25.47 -14.20
N GLU A 129 -17.29 -25.83 -13.76
CA GLU A 129 -18.54 -25.17 -14.18
C GLU A 129 -18.58 -23.70 -13.73
N GLN A 130 -18.24 -23.42 -12.48
CA GLN A 130 -18.18 -22.03 -11.98
C GLN A 130 -17.15 -21.19 -12.75
N ARG A 131 -16.01 -21.78 -13.12
CA ARG A 131 -14.99 -21.10 -13.95
C ARG A 131 -15.46 -20.84 -15.36
N ALA A 132 -16.17 -21.81 -15.97
CA ALA A 132 -16.77 -21.63 -17.28
C ALA A 132 -17.81 -20.49 -17.25
N THR A 133 -18.65 -20.42 -16.21
CA THR A 133 -19.60 -19.32 -16.00
C THR A 133 -18.90 -17.97 -15.87
N LEU A 134 -17.82 -17.86 -15.08
CA LEU A 134 -17.04 -16.63 -14.94
C LEU A 134 -16.34 -16.21 -16.24
N THR A 135 -15.87 -17.18 -17.03
CA THR A 135 -15.30 -16.92 -18.37
C THR A 135 -16.38 -16.40 -19.33
N GLY A 136 -17.61 -16.87 -19.17
CA GLY A 136 -18.79 -16.47 -19.92
C GLY A 136 -19.40 -15.12 -19.51
N ALA A 137 -19.08 -14.61 -18.31
CA ALA A 137 -19.74 -13.45 -17.71
C ALA A 137 -19.67 -12.19 -18.58
N TYR A 138 -18.63 -12.04 -19.40
CA TYR A 138 -18.38 -10.84 -20.22
C TYR A 138 -18.38 -11.12 -21.72
N GLN A 139 -19.16 -12.12 -22.17
CA GLN A 139 -19.22 -12.50 -23.59
C GLN A 139 -20.30 -11.75 -24.39
N SER A 140 -21.38 -11.31 -23.75
CA SER A 140 -22.47 -10.58 -24.40
C SER A 140 -22.97 -9.43 -23.53
N ARG A 141 -23.68 -8.47 -24.14
CA ARG A 141 -24.32 -7.39 -23.37
C ARG A 141 -25.24 -7.95 -22.29
N GLU A 142 -26.07 -8.93 -22.64
CA GLU A 142 -27.01 -9.57 -21.73
C GLU A 142 -26.28 -10.23 -20.54
N SER A 143 -25.17 -10.94 -20.79
CA SER A 143 -24.38 -11.52 -19.71
C SER A 143 -23.80 -10.44 -18.82
N VAL A 144 -23.25 -9.36 -19.39
CA VAL A 144 -22.66 -8.24 -18.62
C VAL A 144 -23.72 -7.53 -17.78
N GLU A 145 -24.89 -7.25 -18.35
CA GLU A 145 -26.03 -6.64 -17.64
C GLU A 145 -26.46 -7.51 -16.45
N PHE A 146 -26.54 -8.83 -16.65
CA PHE A 146 -26.85 -9.77 -15.58
C PHE A 146 -25.83 -9.71 -14.43
N VAL A 147 -24.51 -9.74 -14.73
CA VAL A 147 -23.49 -9.65 -13.67
C VAL A 147 -23.49 -8.29 -12.98
N ILE A 148 -23.77 -7.18 -13.69
CA ILE A 148 -23.94 -5.86 -13.07
C ILE A 148 -25.05 -5.90 -12.02
N ASP A 149 -26.23 -6.39 -12.40
CA ASP A 149 -27.46 -6.29 -11.60
C ASP A 149 -27.52 -7.28 -10.44
N HIS A 150 -26.80 -8.40 -10.54
CA HIS A 150 -26.94 -9.50 -9.59
C HIS A 150 -25.66 -9.88 -8.84
N VAL A 151 -24.49 -9.36 -9.25
CA VAL A 151 -23.20 -9.78 -8.68
C VAL A 151 -22.32 -8.60 -8.31
N LEU A 152 -22.13 -7.65 -9.23
CA LEU A 152 -21.10 -6.63 -9.12
C LEU A 152 -21.53 -5.40 -8.32
N THR A 153 -22.84 -5.09 -8.28
CA THR A 153 -23.33 -3.84 -7.68
C THR A 153 -24.38 -4.09 -6.61
N ALA A 154 -24.39 -3.23 -5.59
CA ALA A 154 -25.47 -3.16 -4.61
C ALA A 154 -26.39 -1.96 -4.86
N LYS A 155 -25.86 -0.92 -5.51
CA LYS A 155 -26.58 0.28 -5.94
C LYS A 155 -26.65 0.33 -7.46
N SER A 156 -27.78 0.80 -7.99
CA SER A 156 -27.91 1.05 -9.43
C SER A 156 -26.88 2.07 -9.90
N LEU A 157 -26.12 1.72 -10.93
CA LEU A 157 -25.23 2.64 -11.62
C LEU A 157 -26.03 3.67 -12.43
N THR A 158 -25.42 4.83 -12.69
CA THR A 158 -25.95 5.76 -13.70
C THR A 158 -25.96 5.07 -15.07
N ALA A 159 -26.81 5.53 -16.00
CA ALA A 159 -26.86 4.98 -17.35
C ALA A 159 -25.49 5.03 -18.05
N ALA A 160 -24.73 6.11 -17.83
CA ALA A 160 -23.39 6.28 -18.38
C ALA A 160 -22.39 5.26 -17.80
N HIS A 161 -22.38 5.06 -16.47
CA HIS A 161 -21.51 4.07 -15.84
C HIS A 161 -21.89 2.64 -16.23
N ARG A 162 -23.19 2.34 -16.31
CA ARG A 162 -23.66 1.03 -16.78
C ARG A 162 -23.14 0.75 -18.18
N GLU A 163 -23.31 1.69 -19.10
CA GLU A 163 -22.84 1.54 -20.48
C GLU A 163 -21.33 1.41 -20.57
N GLN A 164 -20.58 2.21 -19.78
CA GLN A 164 -19.14 2.06 -19.66
C GLN A 164 -18.71 0.66 -19.23
N VAL A 165 -19.32 0.09 -18.19
CA VAL A 165 -18.98 -1.27 -17.72
C VAL A 165 -19.27 -2.30 -18.81
N ILE A 166 -20.36 -2.14 -19.55
CA ILE A 166 -20.71 -3.01 -20.68
C ILE A 166 -19.67 -2.93 -21.79
N GLU A 167 -19.31 -1.72 -22.23
CA GLU A 167 -18.28 -1.51 -23.26
C GLU A 167 -16.93 -2.10 -22.86
N ASP A 168 -16.47 -1.79 -21.65
CA ASP A 168 -15.15 -2.20 -21.16
C ASP A 168 -15.07 -3.72 -21.01
N SER A 169 -16.13 -4.34 -20.45
CA SER A 169 -16.22 -5.79 -20.31
C SER A 169 -16.20 -6.49 -21.68
N LEU A 170 -16.94 -5.97 -22.65
CA LEU A 170 -17.02 -6.55 -23.99
C LEU A 170 -15.71 -6.42 -24.78
N ARG A 171 -14.96 -5.32 -24.60
CA ARG A 171 -13.66 -5.12 -25.24
C ARG A 171 -12.56 -6.08 -24.77
N GLY A 172 -12.70 -6.70 -23.60
CA GLY A 172 -11.73 -7.66 -23.10
C GLY A 172 -11.48 -8.81 -24.11
N ALA A 173 -10.21 -9.10 -24.36
CA ALA A 173 -9.81 -10.18 -25.27
C ALA A 173 -10.23 -11.55 -24.73
N PRO A 174 -10.62 -12.51 -25.59
CA PRO A 174 -11.06 -13.84 -25.14
C PRO A 174 -10.06 -14.56 -24.23
N GLN A 175 -8.76 -14.47 -24.53
CA GLN A 175 -7.71 -15.08 -23.71
C GLN A 175 -7.55 -14.41 -22.34
N ALA A 176 -7.75 -13.08 -22.25
CA ALA A 176 -7.70 -12.36 -20.97
C ALA A 176 -8.93 -12.69 -20.11
N LYS A 177 -10.12 -12.75 -20.72
CA LYS A 177 -11.36 -13.21 -20.11
C LYS A 177 -11.21 -14.62 -19.54
N ALA A 178 -10.63 -15.53 -20.30
CA ALA A 178 -10.40 -16.91 -19.86
C ALA A 178 -9.29 -17.03 -18.80
N ALA A 179 -8.22 -16.24 -18.90
CA ALA A 179 -7.05 -16.41 -18.05
C ALA A 179 -7.29 -16.08 -16.58
N TRP A 180 -8.14 -15.10 -16.27
CA TRP A 180 -8.43 -14.75 -14.87
C TRP A 180 -9.02 -15.95 -14.08
N PRO A 181 -10.19 -16.49 -14.44
CA PRO A 181 -10.78 -17.62 -13.72
C PRO A 181 -9.98 -18.93 -13.89
N ASN A 182 -9.24 -19.13 -14.99
CA ASN A 182 -8.58 -20.41 -15.26
C ASN A 182 -7.10 -20.48 -14.85
N VAL A 183 -6.44 -19.33 -14.62
CA VAL A 183 -5.02 -19.26 -14.28
C VAL A 183 -4.83 -18.42 -13.01
N ALA A 184 -5.04 -17.11 -13.10
CA ALA A 184 -4.65 -16.15 -12.07
C ALA A 184 -5.40 -16.31 -10.74
N MET A 185 -6.70 -16.62 -10.76
CA MET A 185 -7.47 -16.92 -9.55
C MET A 185 -7.03 -18.21 -8.83
N ARG A 186 -6.30 -19.10 -9.51
CA ARG A 186 -5.79 -20.35 -8.93
C ARG A 186 -4.44 -20.18 -8.26
N GLU A 187 -3.77 -19.06 -8.50
CA GLU A 187 -2.43 -18.81 -7.97
C GLU A 187 -2.54 -18.51 -6.47
N ASP A 188 -1.67 -19.19 -5.71
CA ASP A 188 -1.45 -18.92 -4.30
C ASP A 188 -0.26 -17.96 -4.17
N ILE A 189 -0.53 -16.74 -3.68
CA ILE A 189 0.50 -15.75 -3.39
C ILE A 189 0.58 -15.43 -1.89
N THR A 190 -0.04 -16.23 -1.02
CA THR A 190 -0.09 -15.99 0.44
C THR A 190 1.28 -15.81 1.07
N ALA A 191 2.25 -16.66 0.69
CA ALA A 191 3.63 -16.56 1.16
C ALA A 191 4.32 -15.26 0.73
N ALA A 192 4.01 -14.76 -0.46
CA ALA A 192 4.54 -13.48 -0.94
C ALA A 192 3.87 -12.32 -0.20
N VAL A 193 2.54 -12.34 -0.07
CA VAL A 193 1.78 -11.28 0.59
C VAL A 193 2.20 -11.06 2.05
N ALA A 194 2.62 -12.12 2.75
CA ALA A 194 3.20 -12.02 4.09
C ALA A 194 4.49 -11.17 4.17
N LEU A 195 5.11 -10.82 3.03
CA LEU A 195 6.31 -9.98 2.95
C LEU A 195 6.00 -8.49 2.73
N ILE A 196 4.74 -8.12 2.52
CA ILE A 196 4.32 -6.72 2.33
C ILE A 196 4.61 -5.94 3.62
N ASP A 197 5.43 -4.91 3.51
CA ASP A 197 5.81 -4.01 4.59
C ASP A 197 5.30 -2.57 4.38
N ALA A 198 4.82 -2.24 3.17
CA ALA A 198 4.22 -0.96 2.88
C ALA A 198 2.99 -0.72 3.77
N PRO A 199 2.77 0.52 4.26
CA PRO A 199 1.50 0.93 4.86
C PRO A 199 0.35 0.49 3.94
N THR A 200 -0.67 -0.15 4.50
CA THR A 200 -1.73 -0.75 3.71
C THR A 200 -3.11 -0.43 4.28
N ILE A 201 -4.04 -0.02 3.42
CA ILE A 201 -5.47 -0.01 3.74
C ILE A 201 -6.23 -0.92 2.79
N ILE A 202 -7.32 -1.49 3.30
CA ILE A 202 -8.28 -2.28 2.52
C ILE A 202 -9.60 -1.53 2.53
N ILE A 203 -10.22 -1.34 1.37
CA ILE A 203 -11.53 -0.71 1.21
C ILE A 203 -12.47 -1.78 0.66
N SER A 204 -13.52 -2.15 1.38
CA SER A 204 -14.48 -3.19 0.98
C SER A 204 -15.90 -2.64 0.97
N GLY A 205 -16.74 -3.09 0.04
CA GLY A 205 -18.18 -2.88 0.11
C GLY A 205 -18.82 -3.76 1.18
N GLU A 206 -19.78 -3.23 1.94
CA GLU A 206 -20.58 -4.02 2.91
C GLU A 206 -21.36 -5.15 2.21
N LEU A 207 -21.85 -4.88 1.01
CA LEU A 207 -22.73 -5.78 0.25
C LEU A 207 -22.01 -6.45 -0.93
N ASP A 208 -20.68 -6.35 -0.99
CA ASP A 208 -19.87 -7.05 -1.99
C ASP A 208 -20.12 -8.56 -1.92
N GLN A 209 -20.55 -9.15 -3.06
CA GLN A 209 -20.82 -10.59 -3.20
C GLN A 209 -19.67 -11.36 -3.83
N VAL A 210 -18.68 -10.66 -4.40
CA VAL A 210 -17.51 -11.24 -5.07
C VAL A 210 -16.41 -11.48 -4.04
N ASP A 211 -15.87 -10.39 -3.50
CA ASP A 211 -14.75 -10.40 -2.55
C ASP A 211 -15.26 -9.94 -1.18
N ARG A 212 -16.18 -10.74 -0.62
CA ARG A 212 -16.94 -10.44 0.62
C ARG A 212 -16.02 -10.04 1.77
N VAL A 213 -16.49 -9.12 2.63
CA VAL A 213 -15.78 -8.69 3.86
C VAL A 213 -15.26 -9.88 4.69
N ALA A 214 -16.10 -10.89 4.92
CA ALA A 214 -15.70 -12.06 5.70
C ALA A 214 -14.61 -12.89 5.02
N THR A 215 -14.58 -12.95 3.68
CA THR A 215 -13.50 -13.59 2.92
C THR A 215 -12.21 -12.82 3.12
N LEU A 216 -12.21 -11.49 3.01
CA LEU A 216 -11.01 -10.67 3.20
C LEU A 216 -10.46 -10.75 4.64
N GLN A 217 -11.37 -10.81 5.63
CA GLN A 217 -10.99 -11.01 7.03
C GLN A 217 -10.32 -12.36 7.27
N ALA A 218 -10.75 -13.42 6.59
CA ALA A 218 -10.21 -14.76 6.76
C ALA A 218 -8.94 -15.00 5.92
N GLU A 219 -8.90 -14.47 4.69
CA GLU A 219 -7.93 -14.88 3.67
C GLU A 219 -6.89 -13.82 3.33
N LEU A 220 -7.07 -12.57 3.76
CA LEU A 220 -6.12 -11.48 3.48
C LEU A 220 -5.53 -10.86 4.75
N LEU A 221 -6.37 -10.45 5.71
CA LEU A 221 -5.91 -9.79 6.94
C LEU A 221 -4.85 -10.58 7.74
N PRO A 222 -4.91 -11.92 7.84
CA PRO A 222 -3.87 -12.69 8.53
C PRO A 222 -2.48 -12.56 7.88
N HIS A 223 -2.42 -12.23 6.58
CA HIS A 223 -1.16 -12.08 5.84
C HIS A 223 -0.63 -10.63 5.85
N ILE A 224 -1.48 -9.64 6.15
CA ILE A 224 -1.08 -8.22 6.27
C ILE A 224 -1.64 -7.66 7.59
N PRO A 225 -1.12 -8.09 8.76
CA PRO A 225 -1.72 -7.81 10.06
C PRO A 225 -1.73 -6.31 10.43
N HIS A 226 -0.90 -5.49 9.80
CA HIS A 226 -0.90 -4.04 9.97
C HIS A 226 -1.90 -3.30 9.06
N ALA A 227 -2.59 -4.00 8.15
CA ALA A 227 -3.56 -3.37 7.27
C ALA A 227 -4.83 -2.94 8.03
N ALA A 228 -5.29 -1.72 7.78
CA ALA A 228 -6.58 -1.26 8.28
C ALA A 228 -7.68 -1.50 7.23
N MET A 229 -8.76 -2.15 7.63
CA MET A 229 -9.92 -2.39 6.76
C MET A 229 -11.03 -1.37 6.99
N HIS A 230 -11.49 -0.74 5.92
CA HIS A 230 -12.60 0.20 5.88
C HIS A 230 -13.76 -0.41 5.08
N VAL A 231 -14.94 -0.50 5.70
CA VAL A 231 -16.15 -1.05 5.06
C VAL A 231 -17.06 0.10 4.65
N LEU A 232 -17.46 0.13 3.38
CA LEU A 232 -18.35 1.12 2.78
C LEU A 232 -19.81 0.66 2.89
N PRO A 233 -20.67 1.34 3.67
CA PRO A 233 -22.06 0.94 3.86
C PRO A 233 -22.85 0.90 2.54
N GLY A 234 -23.69 -0.12 2.40
CA GLY A 234 -24.61 -0.32 1.26
C GLY A 234 -23.92 -0.38 -0.11
N THR A 235 -22.62 -0.68 -0.17
CA THR A 235 -21.84 -0.63 -1.41
C THR A 235 -21.45 -2.04 -1.85
N GLY A 236 -21.54 -2.31 -3.15
CA GLY A 236 -21.17 -3.59 -3.77
C GLY A 236 -19.70 -3.66 -4.15
N HIS A 237 -19.41 -4.51 -5.13
CA HIS A 237 -18.04 -4.79 -5.59
C HIS A 237 -17.46 -3.65 -6.42
N LEU A 238 -18.28 -2.91 -7.18
CA LEU A 238 -17.85 -1.78 -8.00
C LEU A 238 -17.85 -0.48 -7.20
N SER A 239 -17.26 -0.50 -6.00
CA SER A 239 -17.14 0.68 -5.14
C SER A 239 -16.53 1.92 -5.82
N PRO A 240 -15.59 1.83 -6.80
CA PRO A 240 -15.14 3.01 -7.55
C PRO A 240 -16.25 3.70 -8.38
N LEU A 241 -17.33 2.99 -8.72
CA LEU A 241 -18.47 3.53 -9.50
C LEU A 241 -19.74 3.73 -8.64
N GLU A 242 -19.86 3.00 -7.53
CA GLU A 242 -21.00 3.10 -6.60
C GLU A 242 -20.80 4.14 -5.48
N ALA A 243 -19.55 4.37 -5.07
CA ALA A 243 -19.19 5.32 -4.01
C ALA A 243 -17.84 6.04 -4.29
N PRO A 244 -17.64 6.65 -5.48
CA PRO A 244 -16.35 7.19 -5.90
C PRO A 244 -15.77 8.23 -4.94
N ALA A 245 -16.61 9.17 -4.49
CA ALA A 245 -16.19 10.22 -3.55
C ALA A 245 -15.68 9.64 -2.22
N GLU A 246 -16.32 8.57 -1.71
CA GLU A 246 -15.94 7.95 -0.44
C GLU A 246 -14.64 7.14 -0.58
N VAL A 247 -14.48 6.43 -1.70
CA VAL A 247 -13.21 5.76 -2.06
C VAL A 247 -12.08 6.79 -2.17
N ALA A 248 -12.29 7.87 -2.92
CA ALA A 248 -11.32 8.96 -3.07
C ALA A 248 -10.95 9.59 -1.71
N ARG A 249 -11.94 9.83 -0.85
CA ARG A 249 -11.73 10.37 0.51
C ARG A 249 -10.86 9.46 1.36
N LEU A 250 -11.06 8.14 1.31
CA LEU A 250 -10.22 7.18 2.04
C LEU A 250 -8.79 7.14 1.50
N ILE A 251 -8.62 7.15 0.17
CA ILE A 251 -7.30 7.21 -0.47
C ILE A 251 -6.58 8.51 -0.05
N ALA A 252 -7.22 9.66 -0.17
CA ALA A 252 -6.63 10.95 0.18
C ALA A 252 -6.22 11.02 1.65
N ARG A 253 -7.06 10.50 2.57
CA ARG A 253 -6.73 10.43 4.00
C ARG A 253 -5.52 9.54 4.28
N PHE A 254 -5.46 8.39 3.62
CA PHE A 254 -4.35 7.45 3.76
C PHE A 254 -3.05 8.07 3.26
N VAL A 255 -3.07 8.68 2.07
CA VAL A 255 -1.92 9.37 1.50
C VAL A 255 -1.47 10.53 2.39
N ALA A 256 -2.40 11.37 2.85
CA ALA A 256 -2.08 12.48 3.75
C ALA A 256 -1.48 12.00 5.09
N ALA A 257 -1.88 10.82 5.58
CA ALA A 257 -1.26 10.23 6.77
C ALA A 257 0.17 9.77 6.49
N ILE A 258 0.44 9.15 5.35
CA ILE A 258 1.81 8.78 4.94
C ILE A 258 2.70 10.02 4.80
N GLU A 259 2.20 11.05 4.11
CA GLU A 259 2.94 12.30 3.91
C GLU A 259 3.12 13.06 5.24
N GLY A 260 2.10 13.11 6.09
CA GLY A 260 2.11 13.79 7.38
C GLY A 260 2.94 13.11 8.46
N SER A 261 3.11 11.78 8.40
CA SER A 261 4.03 11.05 9.26
C SER A 261 5.50 11.24 8.86
N SER A 262 5.80 11.83 7.71
CA SER A 262 7.18 12.03 7.27
C SER A 262 7.79 13.32 7.87
N VAL A 263 8.44 13.24 9.03
CA VAL A 263 9.50 14.22 9.32
C VAL A 263 10.69 13.80 8.45
N VAL A 264 10.79 14.37 7.26
CA VAL A 264 11.91 14.08 6.36
C VAL A 264 13.16 14.75 6.92
N CYS A 265 13.96 13.98 7.65
CA CYS A 265 15.26 14.41 8.10
C CYS A 265 16.22 14.38 6.90
N SER A 266 16.49 15.53 6.29
CA SER A 266 17.40 15.66 5.14
C SER A 266 18.87 15.32 5.47
N LEU A 267 19.26 15.47 6.74
CA LEU A 267 20.58 15.18 7.30
C LEU A 267 20.48 14.17 8.47
N PRO A 268 21.47 13.29 8.68
CA PRO A 268 21.44 12.33 9.78
C PRO A 268 21.27 12.98 11.16
N GLU A 269 21.96 14.09 11.42
CA GLU A 269 21.90 14.81 12.70
C GLU A 269 20.53 15.43 13.02
N GLN A 270 19.61 15.50 12.04
CA GLN A 270 18.24 15.95 12.28
C GLN A 270 17.38 14.85 12.91
N VAL A 271 17.72 13.57 12.71
CA VAL A 271 16.93 12.44 13.22
C VAL A 271 16.87 12.42 14.75
N PRO A 272 17.96 12.61 15.52
CA PRO A 272 17.88 12.66 16.98
C PRO A 272 17.08 13.87 17.48
N VAL A 273 17.14 15.01 16.77
CA VAL A 273 16.36 16.21 17.11
C VAL A 273 14.86 15.97 16.89
N ALA A 274 14.50 15.34 15.77
CA ALA A 274 13.12 14.95 15.49
C ALA A 274 12.61 13.88 16.47
N PHE A 275 13.48 12.92 16.82
CA PHE A 275 13.21 11.91 17.84
C PHE A 275 12.92 12.54 19.21
N ASP A 276 13.74 13.51 19.64
CA ASP A 276 13.52 14.26 20.88
C ASP A 276 12.14 14.93 20.88
N ALA A 277 11.84 15.66 19.81
CA ALA A 277 10.57 16.38 19.69
C ALA A 277 9.37 15.42 19.77
N ALA A 278 9.42 14.30 19.04
CA ALA A 278 8.36 13.30 19.02
C ALA A 278 8.19 12.59 20.38
N LEU A 279 9.30 12.17 21.00
CA LEU A 279 9.25 11.49 22.30
C LEU A 279 8.70 12.43 23.39
N ASN A 280 9.20 13.67 23.43
CA ASN A 280 8.80 14.68 24.40
C ASN A 280 7.34 15.13 24.21
N ALA A 281 6.82 15.10 22.98
CA ALA A 281 5.43 15.39 22.68
C ALA A 281 4.48 14.21 22.99
N GLY A 282 5.00 13.01 23.22
CA GLY A 282 4.18 11.81 23.37
C GLY A 282 3.58 11.30 22.05
N ASP A 283 4.16 11.69 20.91
CA ASP A 283 3.64 11.35 19.59
C ASP A 283 4.27 10.04 19.09
N LEU A 284 3.56 8.93 19.33
CA LEU A 284 4.03 7.60 18.96
C LEU A 284 4.16 7.41 17.44
N ASP A 285 3.28 8.02 16.64
CA ASP A 285 3.26 7.80 15.20
C ASP A 285 4.41 8.55 14.51
N VAL A 286 4.70 9.79 14.95
CA VAL A 286 5.89 10.53 14.50
C VAL A 286 7.17 9.87 15.02
N LEU A 287 7.18 9.33 16.23
CA LEU A 287 8.35 8.63 16.75
C LEU A 287 8.66 7.38 15.94
N LEU A 288 7.64 6.58 15.61
CA LEU A 288 7.78 5.38 14.79
C LEU A 288 8.22 5.69 13.36
N SER A 289 7.79 6.81 12.78
CA SER A 289 8.20 7.18 11.42
C SER A 289 9.68 7.54 11.32
N MET A 290 10.35 7.83 12.45
CA MET A 290 11.80 8.07 12.49
C MET A 290 12.60 6.77 12.39
N PHE A 291 11.97 5.61 12.52
CA PHE A 291 12.60 4.31 12.36
C PHE A 291 12.42 3.80 10.93
N SER A 292 13.44 3.12 10.42
CA SER A 292 13.26 2.31 9.22
C SER A 292 12.40 1.08 9.52
N ASN A 293 11.80 0.50 8.48
CA ASN A 293 10.99 -0.71 8.62
C ASN A 293 11.77 -1.92 9.14
N GLN A 294 13.10 -1.96 8.95
CA GLN A 294 13.95 -3.03 9.50
C GLN A 294 14.86 -2.49 10.62
N ALA A 295 14.37 -1.50 11.37
CA ALA A 295 15.09 -0.99 12.50
C ALA A 295 15.32 -2.07 13.56
N THR A 296 16.48 -2.02 14.19
CA THR A 296 16.78 -2.76 15.40
C THR A 296 16.97 -1.77 16.54
N MET A 297 16.30 -1.98 17.67
CA MET A 297 16.47 -1.16 18.86
C MET A 297 16.80 -2.03 20.07
N ARG A 298 17.88 -1.69 20.76
CA ARG A 298 18.15 -2.19 22.11
C ARG A 298 17.42 -1.27 23.09
N MET A 299 16.47 -1.83 23.81
CA MET A 299 15.74 -1.15 24.87
C MET A 299 16.65 -0.96 26.10
N THR A 300 16.32 0.00 26.96
CA THR A 300 17.11 0.28 28.18
C THR A 300 17.10 -0.87 29.19
N ASN A 301 16.07 -1.72 29.15
CA ASN A 301 15.99 -2.96 29.93
C ASN A 301 16.87 -4.11 29.38
N GLY A 302 17.60 -3.89 28.28
CA GLY A 302 18.46 -4.87 27.62
C GLY A 302 17.77 -5.74 26.57
N GLU A 303 16.44 -5.65 26.43
CA GLU A 303 15.70 -6.33 25.36
C GLU A 303 16.11 -5.78 23.99
N VAL A 304 16.18 -6.65 22.98
CA VAL A 304 16.48 -6.25 21.61
C VAL A 304 15.27 -6.53 20.73
N ILE A 305 14.70 -5.48 20.19
CA ILE A 305 13.62 -5.54 19.21
C ILE A 305 14.26 -5.45 17.84
N GLN A 306 14.31 -6.57 17.11
CA GLN A 306 14.98 -6.69 15.83
C GLN A 306 13.95 -6.80 14.69
N GLU A 307 14.01 -5.86 13.74
CA GLU A 307 13.23 -5.87 12.49
C GLU A 307 11.73 -6.11 12.70
N ASN A 308 11.20 -5.58 13.80
CA ASN A 308 9.82 -5.81 14.23
C ASN A 308 9.18 -4.48 14.65
N LEU A 309 8.55 -3.80 13.68
CA LEU A 309 7.91 -2.50 13.91
C LEU A 309 6.75 -2.57 14.91
N ALA A 310 6.01 -3.70 14.95
CA ALA A 310 4.95 -3.91 15.93
C ALA A 310 5.52 -4.02 17.36
N GLY A 311 6.61 -4.76 17.52
CA GLY A 311 7.37 -4.81 18.77
C GLY A 311 7.89 -3.43 19.19
N LEU A 312 8.45 -2.67 18.25
CA LEU A 312 8.92 -1.29 18.45
C LEU A 312 7.78 -0.39 18.92
N ARG A 313 6.60 -0.48 18.28
CA ARG A 313 5.40 0.27 18.71
C ARG A 313 5.04 -0.04 20.15
N ILE A 314 5.04 -1.32 20.55
CA ILE A 314 4.74 -1.72 21.93
C ILE A 314 5.77 -1.14 22.90
N GLY A 315 7.06 -1.33 22.63
CA GLY A 315 8.14 -0.85 23.49
C GLY A 315 8.19 0.67 23.62
N LEU A 316 8.01 1.39 22.51
CA LEU A 316 7.97 2.86 22.51
C LEU A 316 6.70 3.39 23.19
N ALA A 317 5.55 2.74 23.04
CA ALA A 317 4.34 3.11 23.78
C ALA A 317 4.53 2.97 25.30
N GLN A 318 5.23 1.91 25.75
CA GLN A 318 5.59 1.75 27.16
C GLN A 318 6.53 2.85 27.64
N LEU A 319 7.53 3.22 26.84
CA LEU A 319 8.42 4.33 27.15
C LEU A 319 7.66 5.66 27.26
N LEU A 320 6.77 5.96 26.31
CA LEU A 320 5.95 7.17 26.31
C LEU A 320 5.00 7.26 27.51
N ALA A 321 4.53 6.12 28.04
CA ALA A 321 3.68 6.09 29.23
C ALA A 321 4.40 6.66 30.47
N LEU A 322 5.73 6.63 30.50
CA LEU A 322 6.55 7.25 31.56
C LEU A 322 6.65 8.78 31.43
N ARG A 323 6.11 9.36 30.36
CA ARG A 323 6.23 10.79 30.00
C ARG A 323 7.67 11.30 30.11
N PRO A 324 8.64 10.61 29.47
CA PRO A 324 10.03 10.99 29.56
C PRO A 324 10.25 12.37 28.93
N HIS A 325 11.30 13.05 29.39
CA HIS A 325 11.85 14.20 28.69
C HIS A 325 13.30 13.90 28.28
N ILE A 326 13.51 13.62 26.99
CA ILE A 326 14.83 13.32 26.42
C ILE A 326 15.43 14.54 25.73
N ARG A 327 16.75 14.58 25.72
CA ARG A 327 17.55 15.47 24.88
C ARG A 327 18.76 14.71 24.35
N ASN A 328 18.94 14.71 23.04
CA ASN A 328 20.10 14.18 22.34
C ASN A 328 21.04 15.33 21.90
N GLU A 329 22.35 15.15 22.08
CA GLU A 329 23.40 16.06 21.59
C GLU A 329 24.35 15.30 20.66
N VAL A 330 24.23 15.57 19.36
CA VAL A 330 25.06 14.91 18.34
C VAL A 330 26.50 15.37 18.45
N ARG A 331 27.41 14.44 18.71
CA ARG A 331 28.86 14.69 18.77
C ARG A 331 29.52 14.56 17.41
N ARG A 332 29.13 13.53 16.66
CA ARG A 332 29.78 13.18 15.40
C ARG A 332 28.85 12.42 14.48
N VAL A 333 28.95 12.73 13.19
CA VAL A 333 28.32 12.00 12.10
C VAL A 333 29.41 11.49 11.16
N LEU A 334 29.35 10.21 10.80
CA LEU A 334 30.16 9.60 9.76
C LEU A 334 29.25 9.00 8.71
N THR A 335 29.29 9.51 7.49
CA THR A 335 28.41 9.11 6.39
C THR A 335 29.17 8.33 5.32
N SER A 336 28.53 7.28 4.79
CA SER A 336 29.02 6.48 3.66
C SER A 336 27.85 6.04 2.79
N GLY A 337 27.64 6.71 1.67
CA GLY A 337 26.48 6.49 0.81
C GLY A 337 25.18 6.75 1.57
N ASP A 338 24.29 5.75 1.58
CA ASP A 338 22.98 5.81 2.23
C ASP A 338 22.99 5.38 3.70
N ILE A 339 24.16 5.24 4.32
CA ILE A 339 24.31 4.87 5.73
C ILE A 339 25.08 5.96 6.49
N ALA A 340 24.65 6.24 7.70
CA ALA A 340 25.33 7.14 8.63
C ALA A 340 25.50 6.50 10.00
N LEU A 341 26.68 6.68 10.59
CA LEU A 341 26.93 6.41 12.00
C LEU A 341 26.85 7.74 12.75
N VAL A 342 25.95 7.82 13.73
CA VAL A 342 25.73 9.01 14.57
C VAL A 342 26.09 8.68 16.00
N LEU A 343 27.09 9.38 16.51
CA LEU A 343 27.50 9.33 17.92
C LEU A 343 26.90 10.54 18.62
N LEU A 344 26.21 10.30 19.73
CA LEU A 344 25.52 11.32 20.48
C LEU A 344 25.59 11.05 21.98
N ASP A 345 25.47 12.10 22.77
CA ASP A 345 25.08 11.97 24.18
C ASP A 345 23.59 12.16 24.32
N TRP A 346 23.01 11.55 25.33
CA TRP A 346 21.62 11.77 25.67
C TRP A 346 21.44 11.97 27.16
N THR A 347 20.44 12.76 27.50
CA THR A 347 19.92 12.92 28.86
C THR A 347 18.44 12.58 28.85
N LEU A 348 17.99 11.77 29.79
CA LEU A 348 16.60 11.35 29.95
C LEU A 348 16.13 11.71 31.35
N ASN A 349 15.14 12.60 31.44
CA ASN A 349 14.52 12.98 32.69
C ASN A 349 13.17 12.26 32.86
N GLY A 350 12.89 11.83 34.07
CA GLY A 350 11.61 11.25 34.47
C GLY A 350 11.27 11.58 35.92
N THR A 351 10.02 11.37 36.29
CA THR A 351 9.55 11.50 37.68
C THR A 351 9.30 10.11 38.25
N LEU A 352 9.97 9.77 39.35
CA LEU A 352 9.76 8.52 40.06
C LEU A 352 8.37 8.50 40.75
N PRO A 353 7.83 7.31 41.10
CA PRO A 353 6.54 7.21 41.79
C PRO A 353 6.45 7.98 43.12
N ASP A 354 7.58 8.31 43.74
CA ASP A 354 7.69 9.11 44.96
C ASP A 354 7.78 10.63 44.73
N GLY A 355 7.65 11.07 43.46
CA GLY A 355 7.67 12.48 43.06
C GLY A 355 9.06 13.09 42.90
N ARG A 356 10.15 12.33 43.10
CA ARG A 356 11.51 12.82 42.86
C ARG A 356 11.82 12.82 41.37
N GLU A 357 12.51 13.86 40.91
CA GLU A 357 13.11 13.90 39.58
C GLU A 357 14.31 12.96 39.53
N HIS A 358 14.42 12.21 38.43
CA HIS A 358 15.53 11.31 38.13
C HIS A 358 16.04 11.64 36.74
N GLU A 359 17.35 11.83 36.63
CA GLU A 359 18.04 12.09 35.37
C GLU A 359 19.00 10.94 35.08
N GLU A 360 18.83 10.32 33.91
CA GLU A 360 19.78 9.37 33.36
C GLU A 360 20.54 10.02 32.21
N ARG A 361 21.80 9.61 32.06
CA ARG A 361 22.65 10.08 30.96
C ARG A 361 23.39 8.90 30.34
N GLY A 362 23.63 8.99 29.04
CA GLY A 362 24.42 7.99 28.34
C GLY A 362 25.00 8.51 27.04
N THR A 363 25.84 7.68 26.42
CA THR A 363 26.36 7.91 25.08
C THR A 363 25.86 6.79 24.19
N ALA A 364 25.20 7.16 23.10
CA ALA A 364 24.66 6.20 22.14
C ALA A 364 25.48 6.21 20.84
N THR A 365 25.47 5.06 20.19
CA THR A 365 25.86 4.95 18.78
C THR A 365 24.65 4.48 18.01
N GLN A 366 24.19 5.31 17.09
CA GLN A 366 23.05 5.03 16.24
C GLN A 366 23.52 4.85 14.81
N VAL A 367 22.90 3.90 14.11
CA VAL A 367 23.04 3.76 12.66
C VAL A 367 21.76 4.30 12.04
N MET A 368 21.92 5.17 11.07
CA MET A 368 20.83 5.70 10.27
C MET A 368 20.99 5.22 8.85
N GLU A 369 19.85 5.01 8.19
CA GLU A 369 19.79 4.73 6.77
C GLU A 369 18.99 5.82 6.07
N ARG A 370 19.41 6.13 4.84
CA ARG A 370 18.68 7.04 3.97
C ARG A 370 17.60 6.25 3.26
N GLY A 371 16.35 6.60 3.52
CA GLY A 371 15.19 6.11 2.80
C GLY A 371 15.20 6.56 1.34
N ARG A 372 14.38 5.89 0.54
CA ARG A 372 14.22 6.23 -0.88
C ARG A 372 13.54 7.59 -1.10
N ASP A 373 12.87 8.11 -0.07
CA ASP A 373 12.33 9.47 0.05
C ASP A 373 13.42 10.54 0.27
N GLY A 374 14.70 10.12 0.41
CA GLY A 374 15.83 11.00 0.70
C GLY A 374 15.97 11.37 2.18
N GLY A 375 15.02 10.95 3.03
CA GLY A 375 15.02 11.17 4.46
C GLY A 375 15.86 10.15 5.20
N TRP A 376 16.58 10.58 6.22
CA TRP A 376 17.32 9.71 7.14
C TRP A 376 16.38 9.16 8.22
N LYS A 377 16.52 7.86 8.50
CA LYS A 377 15.76 7.14 9.53
C LYS A 377 16.70 6.26 10.37
N LEU A 378 16.31 5.96 11.60
CA LEU A 378 17.02 5.04 12.50
C LEU A 378 16.95 3.61 11.96
N ARG A 379 18.12 3.03 11.70
CA ARG A 379 18.31 1.61 11.35
C ARG A 379 18.75 0.79 12.55
N ILE A 380 19.65 1.32 13.37
CA ILE A 380 20.05 0.70 14.63
C ILE A 380 20.04 1.76 15.71
N SER A 381 19.21 1.59 16.73
CA SER A 381 19.21 2.42 17.92
C SER A 381 19.78 1.62 19.10
N ASN A 382 20.95 2.03 19.57
CA ASN A 382 21.60 1.43 20.73
C ASN A 382 21.87 2.52 21.78
N PRO A 383 20.87 2.89 22.60
CA PRO A 383 20.97 3.96 23.59
C PRO A 383 22.05 3.68 24.65
N SER A 384 22.35 2.41 24.94
CA SER A 384 23.42 2.03 25.88
C SER A 384 24.83 2.09 25.27
N GLY A 385 24.97 2.33 23.97
CA GLY A 385 26.27 2.36 23.29
C GLY A 385 27.01 1.01 23.34
N LEU A 386 28.34 1.05 23.28
CA LEU A 386 29.22 -0.13 23.29
C LEU A 386 29.55 -0.66 24.69
N ASN A 387 28.95 -0.10 25.75
CA ASN A 387 29.23 -0.49 27.12
C ASN A 387 28.42 -1.70 27.59
#